data_AF-A0A832B180-F1
#
_entry.id   AF-A0A832B180-F1
#
_cell.length_a   1.000
_cell.length_b   1.000
_cell.length_c   1.000
_cell.angle_alpha   90.00
_cell.angle_beta   90.00
_cell.angle_gamma   90.00
#
_symmetry.space_group_name_H-M   'P 1'
#
loop_
_entity.id
_entity.type
_entity.pdbx_description
1 polymer ?
#
loop_
_entity_poly.entity_id
_entity_poly.type
_entity_poly.pdbx_seq_one_letter_code
_entity_poly.pdbx_strand_id
1 'polypeptide(L)'
;MNAVSSNALVGALVAEQPGRARVFEELGIDYCCGGQRSLSDVCRERGLDLETILRRIQEADAAPEEGQEDWVTASLGELVDHIVEKHHAYLRENLPRIAYLTQRVAQAHGANHPEVLEVADV
;
A
#
# COMPACT_ATOMS: atom_id res chain seq x y z
N MET A 1 20.29 2.28 -12.87
CA MET A 1 19.13 3.09 -12.46
C MET A 1 18.17 3.12 -13.64
N ASN A 2 17.07 2.37 -13.55
CA ASN A 2 16.04 2.40 -14.59
C ASN A 2 15.19 3.66 -14.36
N ALA A 3 15.08 4.49 -15.39
CA ALA A 3 14.23 5.67 -15.32
C ALA A 3 12.76 5.23 -15.32
N VAL A 4 12.02 5.63 -14.29
CA VAL A 4 10.57 5.41 -14.23
C VAL A 4 9.88 6.28 -15.29
N SER A 5 9.08 5.65 -16.16
CA SER A 5 8.34 6.34 -17.21
C SER A 5 7.07 6.97 -16.65
N SER A 6 6.79 8.23 -17.02
CA SER A 6 5.56 8.92 -16.65
C SER A 6 4.30 8.34 -17.31
N ASN A 7 4.47 7.56 -18.38
CA ASN A 7 3.37 6.86 -19.05
C ASN A 7 3.16 5.44 -18.50
N ALA A 8 4.00 4.98 -17.56
CA ALA A 8 3.80 3.70 -16.90
C ALA A 8 2.52 3.73 -16.08
N LEU A 9 1.87 2.56 -16.01
CA LEU A 9 0.68 2.37 -15.19
C LEU A 9 1.08 2.37 -13.71
N VAL A 10 0.33 3.09 -12.88
CA VAL A 10 0.67 3.22 -11.45
C VAL A 10 0.73 1.84 -10.76
N GLY A 11 -0.19 0.93 -11.11
CA GLY A 11 -0.18 -0.43 -10.57
C GLY A 11 1.04 -1.24 -11.01
N ALA A 12 1.51 -1.06 -12.24
CA ALA A 12 2.71 -1.73 -12.74
C ALA A 12 3.97 -1.23 -12.00
N LEU A 13 4.04 0.07 -11.69
CA LEU A 13 5.14 0.63 -10.93
C LEU A 13 5.27 -0.01 -9.55
N VAL A 14 4.15 -0.26 -8.86
CA VAL A 14 4.16 -0.95 -7.56
C VAL A 14 4.45 -2.44 -7.71
N ALA A 15 3.94 -3.10 -8.76
CA ALA A 15 4.22 -4.52 -8.99
C ALA A 15 5.72 -4.78 -9.21
N GLU A 16 6.41 -3.89 -9.95
CA GLU A 16 7.87 -3.95 -10.16
C GLU A 16 8.66 -3.71 -8.87
N GLN A 17 8.17 -2.83 -8.00
CA GLN A 17 8.83 -2.47 -6.76
C GLN A 17 7.77 -2.11 -5.70
N PRO A 18 7.34 -3.10 -4.88
CA PRO A 18 6.30 -2.91 -3.87
C PRO A 18 6.57 -1.75 -2.90
N GLY A 19 7.83 -1.38 -2.64
CA GLY A 19 8.19 -0.24 -1.80
C GLY A 19 7.66 1.11 -2.33
N ARG A 20 7.36 1.22 -3.63
CA ARG A 20 6.75 2.41 -4.23
C ARG A 20 5.31 2.62 -3.77
N ALA A 21 4.61 1.60 -3.26
CA ALA A 21 3.25 1.72 -2.75
C ALA A 21 3.12 2.86 -1.75
N ARG A 22 4.07 2.97 -0.80
CA ARG A 22 4.09 4.01 0.22
C ARG A 22 4.09 5.43 -0.37
N VAL A 23 4.81 5.65 -1.47
CA VAL A 23 4.84 6.95 -2.15
C VAL A 23 3.45 7.32 -2.65
N PHE A 24 2.72 6.36 -3.23
CA PHE A 24 1.38 6.58 -3.72
C PHE A 24 0.36 6.73 -2.59
N GLU A 25 0.48 5.96 -1.50
CA GLU A 25 -0.37 6.08 -0.30
C GLU A 25 -0.26 7.47 0.33
N GLU A 26 0.97 7.99 0.52
CA GLU A 26 1.21 9.33 1.07
C GLU A 26 0.61 10.45 0.21
N LEU A 27 0.47 10.20 -1.10
CA LEU A 27 -0.15 11.11 -2.07
C LEU A 27 -1.63 10.81 -2.30
N GLY A 28 -2.19 9.79 -1.64
CA GLY A 28 -3.55 9.31 -1.80
C GLY A 28 -3.87 8.81 -3.22
N ILE A 29 -2.88 8.35 -3.97
CA ILE A 29 -3.01 7.80 -5.31
C ILE A 29 -3.41 6.32 -5.21
N ASP A 30 -4.54 5.95 -5.79
CA ASP A 30 -5.01 4.57 -5.84
C ASP A 30 -4.26 3.76 -6.91
N TYR A 31 -3.27 2.99 -6.47
CA TYR A 31 -2.48 2.09 -7.31
C TYR A 31 -3.07 0.67 -7.39
N CYS A 32 -4.04 0.34 -6.54
CA CYS A 32 -4.60 -1.01 -6.44
C CYS A 32 -5.78 -1.18 -7.40
N CYS A 33 -6.90 -0.48 -7.17
CA CYS A 33 -8.07 -0.55 -8.05
C CYS A 33 -7.91 0.38 -9.26
N GLY A 34 -7.35 1.57 -9.03
CA GLY A 34 -7.02 2.57 -10.05
C GLY A 34 -5.71 2.31 -10.81
N GLY A 35 -5.04 1.19 -10.57
CA GLY A 35 -3.69 0.91 -11.05
C GLY A 35 -3.50 0.90 -12.57
N GLN A 36 -4.58 0.81 -13.36
CA GLN A 36 -4.55 0.82 -14.83
C GLN A 36 -4.40 2.20 -15.46
N ARG A 37 -4.22 3.25 -14.65
CA ARG A 37 -4.03 4.62 -15.11
C ARG A 37 -2.55 4.96 -15.18
N SER A 38 -2.17 5.80 -16.14
CA SER A 38 -0.78 6.28 -16.23
C SER A 38 -0.46 7.26 -15.10
N LEU A 39 0.81 7.30 -14.67
CA LEU A 39 1.25 8.26 -13.66
C LEU A 39 0.98 9.71 -14.09
N SER A 40 1.23 10.05 -15.36
CA SER A 40 1.00 11.39 -15.90
C SER A 40 -0.47 11.80 -15.88
N ASP A 41 -1.40 10.89 -16.19
CA ASP A 41 -2.84 11.16 -16.14
C ASP A 41 -3.33 11.39 -14.70
N VAL A 42 -2.88 10.54 -13.76
CA VAL A 42 -3.21 10.70 -12.34
C VAL A 42 -2.69 12.03 -11.81
N CYS A 43 -1.45 12.40 -12.14
CA CYS A 43 -0.86 13.68 -11.73
C CYS A 43 -1.66 14.87 -12.30
N ARG A 44 -1.99 14.83 -13.59
CA ARG A 44 -2.74 15.90 -14.27
C ARG A 44 -4.11 16.12 -13.66
N GLU A 45 -4.86 15.04 -13.41
CA GLU A 45 -6.21 15.14 -12.84
C GLU A 45 -6.21 15.62 -11.39
N ARG A 46 -5.19 15.27 -10.61
CA ARG A 46 -5.09 15.64 -9.19
C ARG A 46 -4.29 16.91 -8.94
N GLY A 47 -3.79 17.56 -9.99
CA GLY A 47 -2.98 18.77 -9.89
C GLY A 47 -1.64 18.53 -9.17
N LEU A 48 -1.08 17.31 -9.28
CA LEU A 48 0.19 16.95 -8.66
C LEU A 48 1.34 17.23 -9.63
N ASP A 49 2.46 17.70 -9.09
CA ASP A 49 3.69 17.90 -9.86
C ASP A 49 4.36 16.55 -10.17
N LEU A 50 4.38 16.20 -11.46
CA LEU A 50 4.91 14.94 -11.95
C LEU A 50 6.39 14.76 -11.62
N GLU A 51 7.18 15.82 -11.72
CA GLU A 51 8.63 15.77 -11.47
C GLU A 51 8.93 15.46 -10.00
N THR A 52 8.20 16.11 -9.08
CA THR A 52 8.28 15.82 -7.64
C THR A 52 7.96 14.36 -7.33
N ILE A 53 6.96 13.77 -7.99
CA ILE A 53 6.57 12.38 -7.75
C ILE A 53 7.63 11.41 -8.29
N LEU A 54 8.15 11.67 -9.49
CA LEU A 54 9.25 10.86 -10.05
C LEU A 54 10.47 10.86 -9.13
N ARG A 55 10.81 12.01 -8.54
CA ARG A 55 11.90 12.09 -7.55
C ARG A 55 11.60 11.26 -6.29
N ARG A 56 10.38 11.33 -5.75
CA ARG A 56 9.99 10.53 -4.57
C ARG A 56 10.05 9.03 -4.85
N ILE A 57 9.65 8.60 -6.05
CA ILE A 57 9.77 7.20 -6.47
C ILE A 57 11.25 6.79 -6.54
N GLN A 58 12.11 7.63 -7.12
CA GLN A 58 13.55 7.36 -7.17
C GLN A 58 14.18 7.27 -5.76
N GLU A 59 13.73 8.10 -4.82
CA GLU A 59 14.17 8.04 -3.41
C GLU A 59 13.75 6.73 -2.74
N ALA A 60 12.53 6.26 -3.00
CA ALA A 60 12.06 4.95 -2.51
C ALA A 60 12.86 3.79 -3.12
N ASP A 61 13.21 3.87 -4.41
CA ASP A 61 14.02 2.87 -5.11
C ASP A 61 15.48 2.83 -4.61
N ALA A 62 15.97 3.88 -3.95
CA ALA A 62 17.34 3.95 -3.43
C ALA A 62 17.55 3.17 -2.11
N ALA A 63 16.46 2.79 -1.44
CA ALA A 63 16.48 1.93 -0.26
C ALA A 63 15.57 0.71 -0.49
N PRO A 64 15.89 -0.16 -1.47
CA PRO A 64 15.08 -1.33 -1.76
C PRO A 64 15.07 -2.25 -0.53
N GLU A 65 13.91 -2.81 -0.20
CA GLU A 65 13.83 -3.82 0.84
C GLU A 65 14.64 -5.06 0.42
N GLU A 66 15.58 -5.48 1.27
CA GLU A 66 16.40 -6.67 0.99
C GLU A 66 15.53 -7.93 0.93
N GLY A 67 15.79 -8.80 -0.06
CA GLY A 67 15.09 -10.08 -0.20
C GLY A 67 13.73 -10.01 -0.90
N GLN A 68 13.48 -8.94 -1.65
CA GLN A 68 12.24 -8.78 -2.41
C GLN A 68 12.22 -9.71 -3.63
N GLU A 69 11.22 -10.58 -3.67
CA GLU A 69 10.98 -11.50 -4.78
C GLU A 69 10.35 -10.75 -5.97
N ASP A 70 10.72 -11.12 -7.19
CA ASP A 70 10.13 -10.55 -8.40
C ASP A 70 8.77 -11.21 -8.68
N TRP A 71 7.71 -10.63 -8.13
CA TRP A 71 6.34 -11.11 -8.30
C TRP A 71 5.80 -10.94 -9.73
N VAL A 72 6.45 -10.13 -10.58
CA VAL A 72 6.03 -9.94 -11.97
C VAL A 72 6.37 -11.18 -12.79
N THR A 73 7.45 -11.89 -12.44
CA THR A 73 7.92 -13.08 -13.15
C THR A 73 7.66 -14.40 -12.41
N ALA A 74 7.28 -14.34 -11.13
CA ALA A 74 6.90 -15.50 -10.33
C ALA A 74 5.72 -16.28 -10.96
N SER A 75 5.66 -17.59 -10.69
CA SER A 75 4.51 -18.39 -11.10
C SER A 75 3.26 -18.03 -10.29
N LEU A 76 2.08 -18.31 -10.84
CA LEU A 76 0.83 -18.11 -10.12
C LEU A 76 0.75 -18.93 -8.83
N GLY A 77 1.36 -20.12 -8.79
CA GLY A 77 1.42 -20.95 -7.59
C GLY A 77 2.21 -20.27 -6.48
N GLU A 78 3.44 -19.84 -6.78
CA GLU A 78 4.31 -19.13 -5.83
C GLU A 78 3.66 -17.84 -5.31
N LEU A 79 3.02 -17.06 -6.20
CA LEU A 79 2.34 -15.84 -5.80
C LEU A 79 1.13 -16.13 -4.89
N VAL A 80 0.34 -17.15 -5.19
CA VAL A 80 -0.80 -17.56 -4.34
C VAL A 80 -0.31 -18.01 -2.97
N ASP A 81 0.70 -18.87 -2.92
CA ASP A 81 1.26 -19.38 -1.68
C ASP A 81 1.81 -18.21 -0.83
N HIS A 82 2.56 -17.29 -1.44
CA HIS A 82 3.04 -16.09 -0.76
C HIS A 82 1.90 -15.24 -0.17
N ILE A 83 0.86 -14.96 -0.95
CA ILE A 83 -0.29 -14.16 -0.48
C ILE A 83 -0.96 -14.83 0.73
N VAL A 84 -1.15 -16.15 0.66
CA VAL A 84 -1.82 -16.90 1.73
C VAL A 84 -0.95 -16.99 2.99
N GLU A 85 0.32 -17.34 2.83
CA GLU A 85 1.24 -17.59 3.94
C GLU A 85 1.76 -16.32 4.59
N LYS A 86 2.01 -15.27 3.80
CA LYS A 86 2.53 -13.99 4.32
C LYS A 86 1.40 -13.09 4.78
N HIS A 87 0.46 -12.77 3.89
CA HIS A 87 -0.53 -11.72 4.15
C HIS A 87 -1.77 -12.25 4.86
N HIS A 88 -2.39 -13.32 4.36
CA HIS A 88 -3.60 -13.86 5.00
C HIS A 88 -3.31 -14.46 6.38
N ALA A 89 -2.18 -15.16 6.56
CA ALA A 89 -1.81 -15.69 7.87
C ALA A 89 -1.63 -14.57 8.90
N TYR A 90 -0.89 -13.52 8.54
CA TYR A 90 -0.70 -12.34 9.39
C TYR A 90 -2.04 -11.70 9.80
N LEU A 91 -2.95 -11.49 8.84
CA LEU A 91 -4.26 -10.90 9.14
C LEU A 91 -5.11 -11.79 10.04
N ARG A 92 -5.14 -13.10 9.79
CA ARG A 92 -5.88 -14.06 10.65
C ARG A 92 -5.36 -14.08 12.08
N GLU A 93 -4.06 -13.93 12.27
CA GLU A 93 -3.45 -13.86 13.60
C GLU A 93 -3.75 -12.52 14.31
N ASN A 94 -3.62 -11.40 13.58
CA ASN A 94 -3.60 -10.08 14.21
C ASN A 94 -4.98 -9.43 14.32
N LEU A 95 -5.90 -9.64 13.37
CA LEU A 95 -7.21 -8.97 13.39
C LEU A 95 -8.04 -9.31 14.64
N PRO A 96 -8.16 -10.57 15.12
CA PRO A 96 -8.90 -10.86 16.34
C PRO A 96 -8.32 -10.16 17.58
N ARG A 97 -6.98 -10.04 17.63
CA ARG A 97 -6.30 -9.33 18.71
C ARG A 97 -6.56 -7.83 18.65
N ILE A 98 -6.51 -7.23 17.46
CA ILE A 98 -6.82 -5.81 17.26
C ILE A 98 -8.27 -5.54 17.67
N ALA A 99 -9.22 -6.35 17.23
CA ALA A 99 -10.64 -6.24 17.61
C ALA A 99 -10.85 -6.34 19.14
N TYR A 100 -10.15 -7.24 19.81
CA TYR A 100 -10.18 -7.32 21.27
C TYR A 100 -9.65 -6.03 21.94
N LEU A 101 -8.54 -5.48 21.43
CA LEU A 101 -7.92 -4.28 21.99
C LEU A 101 -8.77 -3.03 21.75
N THR A 102 -9.37 -2.87 20.57
CA THR A 102 -10.26 -1.73 20.27
C THR A 102 -11.48 -1.75 21.20
N GLN A 103 -12.08 -2.91 21.43
CA GLN A 103 -13.17 -3.09 22.40
C GLN A 103 -12.77 -2.72 23.83
N ARG A 104 -11.57 -3.10 24.27
CA ARG A 104 -11.04 -2.74 25.60
C ARG A 104 -10.87 -1.22 25.76
N VAL A 105 -10.36 -0.55 24.73
CA VAL A 105 -10.19 0.91 24.73
C VAL A 105 -11.55 1.61 24.74
N ALA A 106 -12.49 1.16 23.91
CA ALA A 106 -13.86 1.64 23.88
C ALA A 106 -14.55 1.53 25.25
N GLN A 107 -14.42 0.38 25.92
CA GLN A 107 -14.99 0.17 27.26
C GLN A 107 -14.39 1.13 28.30
N ALA A 108 -13.08 1.38 28.26
CA ALA A 108 -12.39 2.20 29.25
C ALA A 108 -12.56 3.71 29.00
N HIS A 109 -12.65 4.13 27.74
CA HIS A 109 -12.54 5.54 27.36
C HIS A 109 -13.74 6.10 26.59
N GLY A 110 -14.67 5.26 26.12
CA GLY A 110 -15.76 5.67 25.22
C GLY A 110 -16.71 6.73 25.78
N ALA A 111 -16.80 6.87 27.11
CA ALA A 111 -17.59 7.94 27.72
C ALA A 111 -17.00 9.34 27.48
N ASN A 112 -15.66 9.45 27.42
CA ASN A 112 -14.95 10.70 27.21
C ASN A 112 -14.46 10.87 25.76
N HIS A 113 -14.38 9.77 25.02
CA HIS A 113 -13.89 9.68 23.65
C HIS A 113 -14.87 8.86 22.78
N PRO A 114 -16.00 9.43 22.37
CA PRO A 114 -16.99 8.70 21.56
C PRO A 114 -16.41 8.15 20.25
N GLU A 115 -15.38 8.79 19.68
CA GLU A 115 -14.69 8.34 18.48
C GLU A 115 -14.11 6.93 18.59
N VAL A 116 -13.74 6.47 19.79
CA VAL A 116 -13.22 5.11 19.98
C VAL A 116 -14.31 4.05 19.95
N LEU A 117 -15.58 4.44 20.13
CA LEU A 117 -16.72 3.53 19.97
C LEU A 117 -16.93 3.19 18.49
N GLU A 118 -16.79 4.17 17.60
CA GLU A 118 -16.88 3.97 16.14
C GLU A 118 -15.81 3.01 15.64
N VAL A 119 -14.56 3.15 16.13
CA VAL A 119 -13.45 2.27 15.75
C VAL A 119 -13.66 0.83 16.23
N ALA A 120 -14.35 0.62 17.36
CA ALA A 120 -14.59 -0.71 17.92
C ALA A 120 -15.76 -1.45 17.26
N ASP A 121 -16.60 -0.76 16.49
CA ASP A 121 -17.78 -1.32 15.79
C ASP A 121 -17.47 -1.84 14.38
N VAL A 122 -16.21 -1.73 13.95
CA VAL A 122 -15.68 -2.22 12.65
C VAL A 122 -14.97 -3.56 12.83
#